data_AF-A0A1E4Q0Y2-F1
#
_entry.id   AF-A0A1E4Q0Y2-F1
#
_cell.length_a   1.000
_cell.length_b   1.000
_cell.length_c   1.000
_cell.angle_alpha   90.00
_cell.angle_beta   90.00
_cell.angle_gamma   90.00
#
_symmetry.space_group_name_H-M   'P 1'
#
loop_
_entity.id
_entity.type
_entity.pdbx_description
1 polymer ?
#
loop_
_entity_poly.entity_id
_entity_poly.type
_entity_poly.pdbx_seq_one_letter_code
_entity_poly.pdbx_strand_id
1 'polypeptide(L)'
;MAIRHLVAGLLLSTVAAFAWAQDKVAYHINDSATQALSGLRNVKNHLDTDPAAQIVVVTHAQGVDFLMTDATDRNGNPYEVAVQELVRRGVRFEVCEITLKSRALKKSQFLEEAHFVPSGVVRLTQLQHQGYAYIKP
;
A
#
# COMPACT_ATOMS: atom_id res chain seq x y z
N MET A 1 -42.15 -17.56 27.15
CA MET A 1 -40.72 -17.26 27.41
C MET A 1 -39.82 -17.51 26.19
N ALA A 2 -40.14 -18.48 25.31
CA ALA A 2 -39.35 -18.82 24.12
C ALA A 2 -39.28 -17.74 23.00
N ILE A 3 -40.30 -16.88 22.88
CA ILE A 3 -40.39 -15.87 21.80
C ILE A 3 -39.36 -14.72 22.00
N ARG A 4 -39.00 -14.39 23.26
CA ARG A 4 -38.00 -13.35 23.56
C ARG A 4 -36.57 -13.75 23.18
N HIS A 5 -36.26 -15.05 23.20
CA HIS A 5 -34.94 -15.56 22.81
C HIS A 5 -34.77 -15.65 21.29
N LEU A 6 -35.86 -15.84 20.55
CA LEU A 6 -35.88 -15.82 19.08
C LEU A 6 -35.62 -14.43 18.50
N VAL A 7 -36.16 -13.37 19.13
CA VAL A 7 -35.92 -11.98 18.70
C VAL A 7 -34.47 -11.54 18.96
N ALA A 8 -33.86 -12.00 20.05
CA ALA A 8 -32.46 -11.68 20.37
C ALA A 8 -31.45 -12.35 19.41
N GLY A 9 -31.70 -13.59 18.98
CA GLY A 9 -30.85 -14.29 18.01
C GLY A 9 -30.91 -13.70 16.59
N LEU A 10 -32.07 -13.14 16.21
CA LEU A 10 -32.26 -12.48 14.91
C LEU A 10 -31.60 -11.10 14.84
N LEU A 11 -31.44 -10.41 15.97
CA LEU A 11 -30.76 -9.11 16.05
C LEU A 11 -29.22 -9.23 16.02
N LEU A 12 -28.64 -10.36 16.46
CA LEU A 12 -27.18 -10.57 16.37
C LEU A 12 -26.70 -11.00 14.97
N SER A 13 -27.58 -11.59 14.16
CA SER A 13 -27.22 -12.10 12.83
C SER A 13 -27.23 -11.01 11.75
N THR A 14 -27.88 -9.86 11.98
CA THR A 14 -27.92 -8.74 11.03
C THR A 14 -26.72 -7.79 11.12
N VAL A 15 -25.98 -7.77 12.23
CA VAL A 15 -24.79 -6.90 12.38
C VAL A 15 -23.57 -7.45 11.63
N ALA A 16 -23.50 -8.77 11.42
CA ALA A 16 -22.38 -9.40 10.71
C ALA A 16 -22.36 -9.14 9.19
N ALA A 17 -23.46 -8.67 8.61
CA ALA A 17 -23.56 -8.42 7.16
C ALA A 17 -22.99 -7.05 6.72
N PHE A 18 -22.71 -6.15 7.67
CA PHE A 18 -22.12 -4.82 7.39
C PHE A 18 -20.60 -4.76 7.58
N ALA A 19 -19.97 -5.85 8.02
CA ALA A 19 -18.52 -5.97 8.00
C ALA A 19 -18.06 -6.40 6.59
N TRP A 20 -18.32 -5.57 5.59
CA TRP A 20 -17.48 -5.56 4.40
C TRP A 20 -16.12 -5.10 4.92
N ALA A 21 -15.24 -6.05 5.24
CA ALA A 21 -13.92 -5.74 5.74
C ALA A 21 -13.23 -4.85 4.70
N GLN A 22 -12.99 -3.60 5.08
CA GLN A 22 -12.25 -2.59 4.32
C GLN A 22 -11.07 -3.25 3.59
N ASP A 23 -11.00 -3.11 2.27
CA ASP A 23 -10.02 -3.84 1.46
C ASP A 23 -8.61 -3.52 1.97
N LYS A 24 -7.87 -4.57 2.32
CA LYS A 24 -6.46 -4.45 2.72
C LYS A 24 -5.62 -4.89 1.54
N VAL A 25 -4.73 -4.03 1.06
CA VAL A 25 -4.04 -4.28 -0.21
C VAL A 25 -2.56 -3.90 -0.12
N ALA A 26 -1.70 -4.84 -0.50
CA ALA A 26 -0.28 -4.67 -0.63
C ALA A 26 0.08 -4.57 -2.12
N TYR A 27 0.53 -3.39 -2.54
CA TYR A 27 1.10 -3.19 -3.88
C TYR A 27 2.60 -3.45 -3.83
N HIS A 28 3.08 -4.27 -4.75
CA HIS A 28 4.50 -4.59 -4.89
C HIS A 28 5.07 -3.90 -6.13
N ILE A 29 6.02 -3.00 -5.92
CA ILE A 29 6.81 -2.36 -6.99
C ILE A 29 8.28 -2.76 -6.83
N ASN A 30 8.82 -3.52 -7.79
CA ASN A 30 10.24 -3.90 -7.83
C ASN A 30 11.04 -3.32 -9.00
N ASP A 31 10.38 -2.61 -9.90
CA ASP A 31 11.02 -1.89 -11.00
C ASP A 31 10.28 -0.56 -11.24
N SER A 32 10.94 0.56 -10.93
CA SER A 32 10.33 1.88 -11.07
C SER A 32 10.05 2.24 -12.52
N ALA A 33 10.92 1.85 -13.46
CA ALA A 33 10.82 2.27 -14.85
C ALA A 33 9.57 1.70 -15.54
N THR A 34 9.21 0.48 -15.17
CA THR A 34 8.08 -0.25 -15.77
C THR A 34 6.80 -0.17 -14.93
N GLN A 35 6.90 -0.06 -13.59
CA GLN A 35 5.74 -0.21 -12.70
C GLN A 35 5.34 1.03 -11.92
N ALA A 36 6.23 2.01 -11.68
CA ALA A 36 5.92 3.10 -10.73
C ALA A 36 4.71 3.93 -11.17
N LEU A 37 4.71 4.41 -12.42
CA LEU A 37 3.63 5.25 -12.93
C LEU A 37 2.29 4.52 -13.00
N SER A 38 2.28 3.28 -13.52
CA SER A 38 1.06 2.47 -13.58
C SER A 38 0.59 2.06 -12.18
N GLY A 39 1.51 1.76 -11.27
CA GLY A 39 1.24 1.43 -9.87
C GLY A 39 0.59 2.58 -9.11
N LEU A 40 1.16 3.79 -9.16
CA LEU A 40 0.57 4.98 -8.55
C LEU A 40 -0.83 5.28 -9.09
N ARG A 41 -1.00 5.19 -10.42
CA ARG A 41 -2.33 5.33 -11.06
C ARG A 41 -3.30 4.26 -10.57
N ASN A 42 -2.87 3.01 -10.45
CA ASN A 42 -3.71 1.91 -9.97
C ASN A 42 -4.13 2.14 -8.52
N VAL A 43 -3.22 2.57 -7.64
CA VAL A 43 -3.53 2.91 -6.24
C VAL A 43 -4.52 4.07 -6.16
N LYS A 44 -4.34 5.12 -6.97
CA LYS A 44 -5.29 6.23 -7.06
C LYS A 44 -6.68 5.74 -7.48
N ASN A 45 -6.76 4.96 -8.57
CA ASN A 45 -8.03 4.40 -9.05
C ASN A 45 -8.70 3.49 -8.02
N HIS A 46 -7.89 2.72 -7.27
CA HIS A 46 -8.35 1.88 -6.18
C HIS A 46 -9.07 2.74 -5.14
N LEU A 47 -8.41 3.80 -4.64
CA LEU A 47 -9.00 4.69 -3.63
C LEU A 47 -10.13 5.57 -4.16
N ASP A 48 -10.18 5.85 -5.46
CA ASP A 48 -11.30 6.56 -6.07
C ASP A 48 -12.56 5.69 -6.10
N THR A 49 -12.41 4.37 -6.05
CA THR A 49 -13.52 3.39 -6.12
C THR A 49 -13.85 2.81 -4.74
N ASP A 50 -12.84 2.52 -3.93
CA ASP A 50 -12.94 2.19 -2.50
C ASP A 50 -12.11 3.18 -1.67
N PRO A 51 -12.68 4.34 -1.29
CA PRO A 51 -12.00 5.34 -0.48
C PRO A 51 -11.61 4.84 0.92
N ALA A 52 -12.21 3.73 1.36
CA ALA A 52 -11.86 3.15 2.63
C ALA A 52 -10.64 2.24 2.52
N ALA A 53 -10.23 1.72 1.35
CA ALA A 53 -9.15 0.73 1.26
C ALA A 53 -7.87 1.09 2.04
N GLN A 54 -7.30 0.12 2.77
CA GLN A 54 -6.01 0.23 3.46
C GLN A 54 -4.90 -0.25 2.54
N ILE A 55 -4.11 0.69 2.01
CA ILE A 55 -3.11 0.37 1.00
C ILE A 55 -1.68 0.57 1.54
N VAL A 56 -0.85 -0.45 1.37
CA VAL A 56 0.60 -0.37 1.59
C VAL A 56 1.31 -0.66 0.27
N VAL A 57 2.14 0.27 -0.19
CA VAL A 57 3.02 0.10 -1.35
C VAL A 57 4.39 -0.30 -0.82
N VAL A 58 4.81 -1.54 -1.09
CA VAL A 58 6.11 -2.07 -0.68
C VAL A 58 7.04 -2.10 -1.89
N THR A 59 8.21 -1.51 -1.71
CA THR A 59 9.21 -1.36 -2.76
C THR A 59 10.51 -2.07 -2.41
N HIS A 60 11.14 -2.67 -3.42
CA HIS A 60 12.49 -3.21 -3.31
C HIS A 60 13.19 -3.22 -4.67
N ALA A 61 14.47 -3.58 -4.72
CA ALA A 61 15.29 -3.57 -5.94
C ALA A 61 15.28 -2.19 -6.65
N GLN A 62 15.06 -2.11 -7.96
CA GLN A 62 14.93 -0.86 -8.71
C GLN A 62 13.60 -0.14 -8.44
N GLY A 63 12.64 -0.81 -7.80
CA GLY A 63 11.35 -0.25 -7.42
C GLY A 63 11.42 0.82 -6.34
N VAL A 64 12.55 0.99 -5.65
CA VAL A 64 12.72 2.05 -4.64
C VAL A 64 12.97 3.42 -5.26
N ASP A 65 13.37 3.47 -6.54
CA ASP A 65 13.90 4.69 -7.17
C ASP A 65 12.85 5.79 -7.35
N PHE A 66 11.57 5.43 -7.57
CA PHE A 66 10.52 6.44 -7.68
C PHE A 66 10.19 7.16 -6.36
N LEU A 67 10.65 6.63 -5.23
CA LEU A 67 10.53 7.24 -3.90
C LEU A 67 11.76 8.07 -3.51
N MET A 68 12.74 8.21 -4.41
CA MET A 68 13.90 9.08 -4.17
C MET A 68 13.53 10.55 -4.40
N THR A 69 14.19 11.45 -3.67
CA THR A 69 14.09 12.90 -3.91
C THR A 69 14.47 13.22 -5.35
N ASP A 70 13.74 14.16 -5.96
CA ASP A 70 13.90 14.58 -7.36
C ASP A 70 13.68 13.47 -8.41
N ALA A 71 13.15 12.31 -8.03
CA ALA A 71 12.83 11.25 -8.98
C ALA A 71 11.67 11.67 -9.90
N THR A 72 11.87 11.51 -11.21
CA THR A 72 10.87 11.84 -12.23
C THR A 72 10.41 10.63 -13.01
N ASP A 73 9.17 10.67 -13.50
CA ASP A 73 8.66 9.72 -14.47
C ASP A 73 9.33 9.90 -15.86
N ARG A 74 8.96 9.02 -16.80
CA ARG A 74 9.47 9.05 -18.18
C ARG A 74 9.12 10.32 -18.97
N ASN A 75 8.19 11.13 -18.48
CA ASN A 75 7.76 12.39 -19.08
C ASN A 75 8.39 13.60 -18.36
N GLY A 76 9.23 13.38 -17.34
CA GLY A 76 9.86 14.43 -16.55
C GLY A 76 8.99 14.97 -15.40
N ASN A 77 7.86 14.32 -15.09
CA ASN A 77 7.02 14.74 -13.95
C ASN A 77 7.59 14.17 -12.64
N PRO A 78 7.68 14.95 -11.55
CA PRO A 78 8.14 14.45 -10.26
C PRO A 78 7.14 13.44 -9.67
N TYR A 79 7.65 12.31 -9.18
CA TYR A 79 6.81 11.31 -8.48
C TYR A 79 6.28 11.82 -7.14
N GLU A 80 7.01 12.72 -6.50
CA GLU A 80 6.71 13.29 -5.17
C GLU A 80 5.26 13.76 -5.05
N VAL A 81 4.76 14.50 -6.05
CA VAL A 81 3.40 15.07 -6.03
C VAL A 81 2.35 13.97 -5.90
N ALA A 82 2.48 12.89 -6.68
CA ALA A 82 1.56 11.76 -6.65
C ALA A 82 1.69 10.95 -5.36
N VAL A 83 2.92 10.75 -4.87
CA VAL A 83 3.18 10.06 -3.60
C VAL A 83 2.54 10.82 -2.44
N GLN A 84 2.76 12.13 -2.35
CA GLN A 84 2.18 13.00 -1.32
C GLN A 84 0.64 13.03 -1.36
N GLU A 85 0.05 13.06 -2.56
CA GLU A 85 -1.41 12.95 -2.71
C GLU A 85 -1.94 11.65 -2.10
N LEU A 86 -1.31 10.53 -2.42
CA LEU A 86 -1.72 9.21 -1.93
C LEU A 86 -1.48 9.05 -0.43
N VAL A 87 -0.40 9.61 0.10
CA VAL A 87 -0.11 9.63 1.55
C VAL A 87 -1.18 10.42 2.31
N ARG A 88 -1.61 11.58 1.78
CA ARG A 88 -2.75 12.35 2.35
C ARG A 88 -4.06 11.55 2.38
N ARG A 89 -4.18 10.53 1.52
CA ARG A 89 -5.32 9.60 1.47
C ARG A 89 -5.09 8.31 2.28
N GLY A 90 -4.01 8.23 3.06
CA GLY A 90 -3.72 7.12 3.98
C GLY A 90 -2.87 5.99 3.41
N VAL A 91 -2.32 6.14 2.19
CA VAL A 91 -1.39 5.14 1.62
C VAL A 91 -0.05 5.18 2.33
N ARG A 92 0.50 4.01 2.67
CA ARG A 92 1.85 3.88 3.24
C ARG A 92 2.83 3.40 2.19
N PHE A 93 3.93 4.14 1.99
CA PHE A 93 5.04 3.73 1.13
C PHE A 93 6.17 3.17 1.98
N GLU A 94 6.56 1.92 1.74
CA GLU A 94 7.58 1.20 2.50
C GLU A 94 8.74 0.77 1.58
N VAL A 95 9.97 1.07 2.01
CA VAL A 95 11.21 0.86 1.28
C VAL A 95 12.06 -0.21 1.96
N CYS A 96 12.52 -1.18 1.18
CA CYS A 96 13.34 -2.30 1.64
C CYS A 96 14.77 -1.85 2.02
N GLU A 97 15.15 -2.01 3.29
CA GLU A 97 16.49 -1.67 3.79
C GLU A 97 17.60 -2.59 3.25
N ILE A 98 17.30 -3.86 2.92
CA ILE A 98 18.27 -4.71 2.21
C ILE A 98 18.62 -4.11 0.85
N THR A 99 17.65 -3.51 0.14
CA THR A 99 17.91 -2.82 -1.12
C THR A 99 18.77 -1.58 -0.91
N LEU A 100 18.52 -0.79 0.14
CA LEU A 100 19.40 0.34 0.48
C LEU A 100 20.83 -0.13 0.70
N LYS A 101 21.03 -1.18 1.50
CA LYS A 101 22.36 -1.75 1.79
C LYS A 101 23.04 -2.27 0.53
N SER A 102 22.33 -3.01 -0.32
CA SER A 102 22.91 -3.62 -1.52
C SER A 102 23.24 -2.61 -2.62
N ARG A 103 22.53 -1.47 -2.64
CA ARG A 103 22.73 -0.38 -3.62
C ARG A 103 23.47 0.82 -3.04
N ALA A 104 24.00 0.72 -1.82
CA ALA A 104 24.68 1.80 -1.10
C ALA A 104 23.87 3.11 -1.01
N LEU A 105 22.56 3.00 -0.83
CA LEU A 105 21.64 4.14 -0.70
C LEU A 105 21.44 4.54 0.76
N LYS A 106 21.28 5.85 1.00
CA LYS A 106 21.01 6.45 2.31
C LYS A 106 19.54 6.84 2.42
N LYS A 107 18.96 6.72 3.62
CA LYS A 107 17.57 7.13 3.90
C LYS A 107 17.28 8.59 3.54
N SER A 108 18.27 9.48 3.68
CA SER A 108 18.17 10.90 3.35
C SER A 108 18.04 11.22 1.85
N GLN A 109 18.12 10.21 0.98
CA GLN A 109 17.91 10.36 -0.46
C GLN A 109 16.46 10.07 -0.88
N PHE A 110 15.60 9.75 0.09
CA PHE A 110 14.20 9.40 -0.14
C PHE A 110 13.29 10.54 0.31
N LEU A 111 12.09 10.56 -0.26
CA LEU A 111 10.99 11.42 0.17
C LEU A 111 10.71 11.24 1.67
N GLU A 112 10.30 12.30 2.34
CA GLU A 112 10.01 12.28 3.79
C GLU A 112 8.90 11.28 4.14
N GLU A 113 7.97 11.06 3.20
CA GLU A 113 6.87 10.11 3.32
C GLU A 113 7.30 8.63 3.24
N ALA A 114 8.54 8.35 2.85
CA ALA A 114 9.04 6.99 2.74
C ALA A 114 9.32 6.38 4.12
N HIS A 115 8.64 5.27 4.43
CA HIS A 115 8.96 4.43 5.57
C HIS A 115 9.95 3.34 5.19
N PHE A 116 10.71 2.82 6.15
CA PHE A 116 11.72 1.79 5.91
C PHE A 116 11.39 0.51 6.64
N VAL A 117 11.55 -0.63 5.95
CA VAL A 117 11.33 -1.97 6.51
C VAL A 117 12.56 -2.84 6.29
N PRO A 118 12.92 -3.74 7.23
CA PRO A 118 14.14 -4.55 7.11
C PRO A 118 14.23 -5.36 5.80
N SER A 119 13.10 -5.90 5.33
CA SER A 119 13.00 -6.65 4.07
C SER A 119 11.64 -6.47 3.43
N GLY A 120 11.62 -6.01 2.17
CA GLY A 120 10.37 -5.84 1.39
C GLY A 120 9.66 -7.16 1.12
N VAL A 121 10.40 -8.23 0.81
CA VAL A 121 9.81 -9.56 0.56
C VAL A 121 9.16 -10.12 1.84
N VAL A 122 9.85 -10.05 2.97
CA VAL A 122 9.28 -10.48 4.27
C VAL A 122 8.07 -9.64 4.62
N ARG A 123 8.12 -8.33 4.37
CA ARG A 123 7.02 -7.42 4.64
C ARG A 123 5.78 -7.75 3.81
N LEU A 124 5.93 -8.03 2.52
CA LEU A 124 4.85 -8.50 1.65
C LEU A 124 4.23 -9.81 2.16
N THR A 125 5.05 -10.76 2.62
CA THR A 125 4.55 -12.01 3.23
C THR A 125 3.78 -11.74 4.52
N GLN A 126 4.28 -10.86 5.40
CA GLN A 126 3.60 -10.48 6.63
C GLN A 126 2.25 -9.80 6.36
N LEU A 127 2.19 -8.90 5.38
CA LEU A 127 0.95 -8.25 4.97
C LEU A 127 -0.06 -9.29 4.46
N GLN A 128 0.36 -10.22 3.61
CA GLN A 128 -0.51 -11.30 3.14
C GLN A 128 -1.06 -12.16 4.30
N HIS A 129 -0.23 -12.51 5.29
CA HIS A 129 -0.69 -13.21 6.50
C HIS A 129 -1.68 -12.38 7.34
N GLN A 130 -1.63 -11.05 7.24
CA GLN A 130 -2.58 -10.13 7.89
C GLN A 130 -3.86 -9.92 7.08
N GLY A 131 -4.05 -10.68 5.98
CA GLY A 131 -5.23 -10.62 5.12
C GLY A 131 -5.14 -9.56 4.03
N TYR A 132 -3.97 -9.01 3.73
CA TYR A 132 -3.82 -8.09 2.60
C TYR A 132 -3.83 -8.87 1.28
N ALA A 133 -4.67 -8.44 0.34
CA ALA A 133 -4.56 -8.85 -1.06
C ALA A 133 -3.22 -8.37 -1.63
N TYR A 134 -2.60 -9.19 -2.49
CA TYR A 134 -1.34 -8.87 -3.13
C TYR A 134 -1.56 -8.46 -4.58
N ILE A 135 -1.06 -7.28 -4.96
CA ILE A 135 -1.14 -6.75 -6.32
C ILE A 135 0.27 -6.38 -6.80
N LYS A 136 0.60 -6.82 -8.02
CA LYS A 136 1.86 -6.46 -8.69
C LYS A 136 1.54 -5.80 -10.05
N PRO A 137 1.69 -4.47 -10.17
CA PRO A 137 1.44 -3.72 -11.39
C PRO A 137 2.36 -4.07 -12.56
#